data_AF-A0AAE4LJE3-F1
#
_entry.id   AF-A0AAE4LJE3-F1
#
_cell.length_a   1.000
_cell.length_b   1.000
_cell.length_c   1.000
_cell.angle_alpha   90.00
_cell.angle_beta   90.00
_cell.angle_gamma   90.00
#
_symmetry.space_group_name_H-M   'P 1'
#
loop_
_entity.id
_entity.type
_entity.pdbx_description
1 polymer ?
#
loop_
_entity_poly.entity_id
_entity_poly.type
_entity_poly.pdbx_seq_one_letter_code
_entity_poly.pdbx_strand_id
1 'polypeptide(L)'
;MGLAPEAFERLTPAEFIYAWLGWAKREGDRQRQAWERERWAVWVATCIQLDRKDRRPMTEMFPLPWEKTTAPAKQEPTMQERMERIEEMKRCIRK
;
A
#
# COMPACT_ATOMS: atom_id res chain seq x y z
N MET A 1 2.39 -8.18 -9.65
CA MET A 1 3.42 -7.85 -10.67
C MET A 1 3.17 -8.49 -12.03
N GLY A 2 2.63 -9.71 -12.11
CA GLY A 2 2.29 -10.33 -13.41
C GLY A 2 3.52 -10.80 -14.21
N LEU A 3 4.63 -11.09 -13.53
CA LEU A 3 5.83 -11.63 -14.17
C LEU A 3 5.63 -13.13 -14.43
N ALA A 4 6.03 -13.59 -15.63
CA ALA A 4 6.20 -15.01 -15.90
C ALA A 4 7.34 -15.58 -15.03
N PRO A 5 7.31 -16.87 -14.65
CA PRO A 5 8.36 -17.48 -13.82
C PRO A 5 9.77 -17.30 -14.40
N GLU A 6 9.93 -17.53 -15.70
CA GLU A 6 11.20 -17.36 -16.42
C GLU A 6 11.73 -15.92 -16.40
N ALA A 7 10.82 -14.93 -16.37
CA ALA A 7 11.19 -13.53 -16.29
C ALA A 7 11.61 -13.16 -14.86
N PHE A 8 11.04 -13.81 -13.83
CA PHE A 8 11.46 -13.63 -12.45
C PHE A 8 12.85 -14.23 -12.19
N GLU A 9 13.13 -15.43 -12.71
CA GLU A 9 14.42 -16.11 -12.53
C GLU A 9 15.61 -15.34 -13.13
N ARG A 10 15.35 -14.52 -14.16
CA ARG A 10 16.38 -13.71 -14.82
C ARG A 10 16.69 -12.39 -14.11
N LEU A 11 15.87 -11.97 -13.15
CA LEU A 11 16.08 -10.72 -12.44
C LEU A 11 17.14 -10.88 -11.36
N THR A 12 18.05 -9.92 -11.30
CA THR A 12 18.87 -9.75 -10.10
C THR A 12 17.99 -9.32 -8.92
N PRO A 13 18.40 -9.58 -7.66
CA PRO A 13 17.65 -9.14 -6.50
C PRO A 13 17.35 -7.63 -6.49
N ALA A 14 18.29 -6.81 -6.97
CA ALA A 14 18.11 -5.36 -7.06
C ALA A 14 17.00 -4.99 -8.08
N GLU A 15 17.05 -5.57 -9.28
CA GLU A 15 16.03 -5.33 -10.30
C GLU A 15 14.64 -5.77 -9.84
N PHE A 16 14.56 -6.92 -9.14
CA PHE A 16 13.32 -7.37 -8.53
C PHE A 16 12.77 -6.36 -7.50
N ILE A 17 13.62 -5.86 -6.59
CA ILE A 17 13.19 -4.88 -5.58
C ILE A 17 12.63 -3.62 -6.24
N TYR A 18 13.30 -3.08 -7.25
CA TYR A 18 12.81 -1.89 -7.96
C TYR A 18 11.48 -2.16 -8.69
N ALA A 19 11.37 -3.28 -9.39
CA ALA A 19 10.13 -3.69 -10.05
C ALA A 19 8.97 -3.84 -9.05
N TRP A 20 9.25 -4.46 -7.89
CA TRP A 20 8.29 -4.64 -6.82
C TRP A 20 7.83 -3.31 -6.22
N LEU A 21 8.75 -2.40 -5.90
CA LEU A 21 8.40 -1.08 -5.36
C LEU A 21 7.49 -0.30 -6.31
N GLY A 22 7.82 -0.30 -7.61
CA GLY A 22 7.02 0.37 -8.63
C GLY A 22 5.64 -0.27 -8.80
N TRP A 23 5.54 -1.60 -8.75
CA TRP A 23 4.25 -2.29 -8.80
C TRP A 23 3.42 -2.08 -7.53
N ALA A 24 4.01 -2.24 -6.35
CA ALA A 24 3.31 -2.11 -5.07
C ALA A 24 2.72 -0.71 -4.90
N LYS A 25 3.46 0.34 -5.31
CA LYS A 25 2.94 1.70 -5.36
C LYS A 25 1.71 1.80 -6.28
N ARG A 26 1.82 1.32 -7.53
CA ARG A 26 0.71 1.36 -8.49
C ARG A 26 -0.52 0.58 -8.01
N GLU A 27 -0.33 -0.56 -7.37
CA GLU A 27 -1.43 -1.36 -6.84
C GLU A 27 -2.10 -0.66 -5.66
N GLY A 28 -1.31 -0.07 -4.76
CA GLY A 28 -1.81 0.78 -3.68
C GLY A 28 -2.60 1.98 -4.21
N ASP A 29 -2.08 2.67 -5.23
CA ASP A 29 -2.77 3.81 -5.87
C ASP A 29 -4.08 3.37 -6.53
N ARG A 30 -4.09 2.23 -7.24
CA ARG A 30 -5.31 1.66 -7.84
C ARG A 30 -6.37 1.37 -6.79
N GLN A 31 -5.97 0.74 -5.68
CA GLN A 31 -6.88 0.45 -4.58
C GLN A 31 -7.44 1.75 -3.99
N ARG A 32 -6.59 2.72 -3.67
CA ARG A 32 -7.04 4.02 -3.13
C ARG A 32 -8.03 4.71 -4.06
N GLN A 33 -7.76 4.74 -5.38
CA GLN A 33 -8.68 5.30 -6.37
C GLN A 33 -10.02 4.58 -6.42
N ALA A 34 -10.05 3.25 -6.26
CA ALA A 34 -11.29 2.49 -6.21
C ALA A 34 -12.14 2.88 -5.00
N TRP A 35 -11.50 2.99 -3.82
CA TRP A 35 -12.17 3.44 -2.61
C TRP A 35 -12.66 4.89 -2.70
N GLU A 36 -11.91 5.77 -3.36
CA GLU A 36 -12.36 7.15 -3.61
C GLU A 36 -13.61 7.18 -4.49
N ARG A 37 -13.66 6.40 -5.58
CA ARG A 37 -14.85 6.32 -6.42
C ARG A 37 -16.07 5.83 -5.64
N GLU A 38 -15.89 4.82 -4.80
CA GLU A 38 -16.96 4.29 -3.96
C GLU A 38 -17.42 5.33 -2.93
N ARG A 39 -16.47 6.02 -2.30
CA ARG A 39 -16.74 7.11 -1.36
C ARG A 39 -17.57 8.22 -1.99
N TRP A 40 -17.24 8.62 -3.23
CA TRP A 40 -18.01 9.57 -4.00
C TRP A 40 -19.45 9.09 -4.24
N ALA A 41 -19.62 7.84 -4.67
CA ALA A 41 -20.95 7.27 -4.91
C ALA A 41 -21.81 7.27 -3.64
N VAL A 42 -21.24 6.83 -2.51
CA VAL A 42 -21.91 6.80 -1.21
C VAL A 42 -22.25 8.21 -0.72
N TRP A 43 -21.35 9.18 -0.87
CA TRP A 43 -21.60 10.55 -0.46
C TRP A 43 -22.73 11.21 -1.24
N VAL A 44 -22.78 11.01 -2.57
CA VAL A 44 -23.87 11.49 -3.42
C VAL A 44 -25.20 10.86 -2.98
N ALA A 45 -25.25 9.54 -2.81
CA ALA A 45 -26.45 8.83 -2.37
C ALA A 45 -26.95 9.33 -0.99
N THR A 46 -26.03 9.55 -0.05
CA THR A 46 -26.35 10.06 1.28
C THR A 46 -26.87 11.51 1.21
N CYS A 47 -26.28 12.34 0.35
CA CYS A 47 -26.73 13.73 0.18
C CYS A 47 -28.16 13.84 -0.36
N ILE A 48 -28.66 12.84 -1.11
CA ILE A 48 -30.05 12.78 -1.55
C ILE A 48 -30.98 12.54 -0.35
N GLN A 49 -30.55 11.75 0.62
CA GLN A 49 -31.33 11.39 1.81
C GLN A 49 -31.31 12.46 2.90
N LEU A 50 -30.32 13.37 2.88
CA LEU A 50 -30.13 14.40 3.90
C LEU A 50 -30.59 15.79 3.45
N ASP A 51 -31.18 16.52 4.39
CA ASP A 51 -31.41 17.96 4.26
C ASP A 51 -30.08 18.70 4.07
N ARG A 52 -30.12 19.83 3.35
CA ARG A 52 -28.92 20.61 3.02
C ARG A 52 -28.09 21.03 4.24
N LYS A 53 -28.76 21.31 5.38
CA LYS A 53 -28.12 21.71 6.63
C LYS A 53 -27.27 20.60 7.27
N ASP A 54 -27.60 19.33 6.98
CA ASP A 54 -26.98 18.16 7.60
C ASP A 54 -25.85 17.57 6.73
N ARG A 55 -25.70 18.07 5.49
CA ARG A 55 -24.63 17.67 4.57
C ARG A 55 -23.30 18.25 5.03
N ARG A 56 -22.26 17.40 5.05
CA ARG A 56 -20.87 17.80 5.30
C ARG A 56 -19.97 17.37 4.15
N PRO A 57 -18.74 17.91 4.04
CA PRO A 57 -17.76 17.44 3.07
C PRO A 57 -17.54 15.92 3.14
N MET A 58 -17.29 15.30 1.98
CA MET A 58 -17.13 13.86 1.85
C MET A 58 -16.07 13.26 2.79
N THR A 59 -14.94 13.97 2.96
CA THR A 59 -13.84 13.56 3.83
C THR A 59 -14.20 13.56 5.32
N GLU A 60 -15.19 14.37 5.73
CA GLU A 60 -15.68 14.40 7.10
C GLU A 60 -16.74 13.32 7.35
N MET A 61 -17.64 13.10 6.39
CA MET A 61 -18.71 12.10 6.51
C MET A 61 -18.19 10.67 6.37
N PHE A 62 -17.23 10.46 5.47
CA PHE A 62 -16.69 9.15 5.12
C PHE A 62 -15.15 9.19 5.10
N PRO A 63 -14.50 9.28 6.27
CA PRO A 63 -13.05 9.39 6.35
C PRO A 63 -12.36 8.09 5.92
N LEU A 64 -11.28 8.20 5.15
CA LEU A 64 -10.49 7.05 4.71
C LEU A 64 -9.25 6.82 5.59
N PRO A 65 -8.80 5.57 5.77
CA PRO A 65 -7.71 5.25 6.71
C PRO A 65 -6.37 5.95 6.43
N TRP A 66 -6.10 6.30 5.16
CA TRP A 66 -4.85 6.93 4.72
C TRP A 66 -4.87 8.46 4.75
N GLU A 67 -5.98 9.09 5.12
CA GLU A 67 -6.06 10.55 5.29
C GLU A 67 -5.47 10.99 6.63
N LYS A 68 -5.28 10.06 7.58
CA LYS A 68 -4.56 10.30 8.82
C LYS A 68 -3.06 10.25 8.55
N THR A 69 -2.43 11.42 8.42
CA THR A 69 -1.01 11.59 8.07
C THR A 69 -0.02 11.17 9.17
N THR A 70 -0.47 10.50 10.22
CA THR A 70 0.34 10.12 11.39
C THR A 70 0.42 8.61 11.55
N ALA A 71 0.93 7.92 10.53
CA ALA A 71 1.58 6.65 10.79
C ALA A 71 2.93 6.95 11.47
N PRO A 72 3.26 6.37 12.63
CA PRO A 72 4.61 6.49 13.17
C PRO A 72 5.59 5.99 12.11
N ALA A 73 6.67 6.74 11.90
CA ALA A 73 7.74 6.31 11.00
C ALA A 73 8.18 4.90 11.44
N LYS A 74 7.95 3.91 10.58
CA LYS A 74 8.52 2.57 10.82
C LYS A 74 10.02 2.77 10.90
N GLN A 75 10.61 2.46 12.05
CA GLN A 75 12.06 2.48 12.21
C GLN A 75 12.64 1.52 11.16
N GLU A 76 13.41 2.07 10.23
CA GLU A 76 14.14 1.21 9.30
C GLU A 76 15.19 0.44 10.08
N PRO A 77 15.31 -0.88 9.86
CA PRO A 77 16.30 -1.68 10.56
C PRO A 77 17.69 -1.15 10.24
N THR A 78 18.53 -1.11 11.26
CA THR A 78 19.93 -0.70 11.17
C THR A 78 20.71 -1.69 10.30
N MET A 79 21.89 -1.28 9.82
CA MET A 79 22.71 -2.14 8.96
C MET A 79 23.13 -3.45 9.67
N GLN A 80 23.30 -3.40 10.99
CA GLN A 80 23.61 -4.57 11.81
C GLN A 80 22.46 -5.58 11.83
N GLU A 81 21.23 -5.14 12.10
CA GLU A 81 20.03 -6.00 12.09
C GLU A 81 19.77 -6.61 10.70
N ARG A 82 20.12 -5.88 9.63
CA ARG A 82 20.05 -6.41 8.26
C ARG A 82 21.06 -7.54 8.05
N MET A 83 22.28 -7.41 8.57
CA MET A 83 23.32 -8.44 8.47
C MET A 83 22.98 -9.70 9.27
N GLU A 84 22.44 -9.54 10.48
CA GLU A 84 22.01 -10.67 11.33
C GLU A 84 20.91 -11.50 10.64
N ARG A 85 19.92 -10.86 10.03
CA ARG A 85 18.88 -11.57 9.25
C ARG A 85 19.46 -12.36 8.07
N ILE A 86 20.47 -11.82 7.40
CA ILE A 86 21.13 -12.52 6.29
C ILE A 86 21.86 -13.77 6.80
N GLU A 87 22.51 -13.70 7.96
CA GLU A 87 23.13 -14.87 8.60
C GLU A 87 22.10 -15.93 8.98
N GLU A 88 20.98 -15.54 9.60
CA GLU A 88 19.91 -16.47 9.97
C GLU A 88 19.34 -17.20 8.75
N MET A 89 19.05 -16.46 7.67
CA MET A 89 18.59 -17.05 6.41
C MET A 89 19.59 -18.07 5.84
N LYS A 90 20.90 -17.75 5.86
CA LYS A 90 21.95 -18.66 5.40
C LYS A 90 22.02 -19.95 6.23
N ARG A 91 21.75 -19.88 7.53
CA ARG A 91 21.71 -21.07 8.41
C ARG A 91 20.54 -21.99 8.08
N CYS A 92 19.39 -21.44 7.69
CA CYS A 92 18.20 -22.23 7.30
C CYS A 92 18.35 -22.96 5.96
N ILE A 93 19.21 -22.47 5.05
CA ILE A 93 19.44 -23.07 3.72
C ILE A 93 20.45 -24.22 3.78
N ARG A 94 21.32 -24.27 4.80
CA ARG A 94 22.22 -25.41 5.03
C ARG A 94 21.49 -26.52 5.80
N LYS A 95 20.63 -27.27 5.10
CA LYS A 95 20.20 -28.62 5.48
C LYS A 95 20.11 -29.49 4.24
#